data_AF-A0A4Y9IVI7-F1
#
_entry.id   AF-A0A4Y9IVI7-F1
#
_cell.length_a   1.000
_cell.length_b   1.000
_cell.length_c   1.000
_cell.angle_alpha   90.00
_cell.angle_beta   90.00
_cell.angle_gamma   90.00
#
_symmetry.space_group_name_H-M   'P 1'
#
loop_
_entity.id
_entity.type
_entity.pdbx_description
1 polymer ?
#
loop_
_entity_poly.entity_id
_entity_poly.type
_entity_poly.pdbx_seq_one_letter_code
_entity_poly.pdbx_strand_id
1 'polypeptide(L)'
;MRKYKFRGKRLDNGEWVYGSLAETHGKLFIGIPTAPDNPVYMMDWHEVNPATLGQIAGQLDKTDIYEGDILIEPTVATIPLEVRYNEEQCAFCLIEHTHTEGPLLGTCPLGDMLRHYPFMKVAGNIHDNPEILSKWVQENRNKPKDKS
;
A
#
# COMPACT_ATOMS: atom_id res chain seq x y z
N MET A 1 -8.84 -2.14 -20.18
CA MET A 1 -7.98 -1.00 -19.80
C MET A 1 -7.46 -1.24 -18.39
N ARG A 2 -6.16 -1.13 -18.14
CA ARG A 2 -5.57 -1.29 -16.79
C ARG A 2 -6.00 -0.10 -15.92
N LYS A 3 -6.32 -0.34 -14.65
CA LYS A 3 -6.63 0.73 -13.70
C LYS A 3 -5.33 1.44 -13.31
N TYR A 4 -5.24 2.74 -13.58
CA TYR A 4 -4.17 3.61 -13.11
C TYR A 4 -4.79 4.57 -12.09
N LYS A 5 -4.78 4.18 -10.82
CA LYS A 5 -5.41 4.92 -9.73
C LYS A 5 -4.38 5.12 -8.63
N PHE A 6 -4.38 6.31 -8.05
CA PHE A 6 -3.49 6.72 -6.99
C PHE A 6 -4.30 7.14 -5.77
N ARG A 7 -3.66 7.11 -4.60
CA ARG A 7 -4.18 7.68 -3.37
C ARG A 7 -3.14 8.56 -2.68
N GLY A 8 -3.60 9.48 -1.86
CA GLY A 8 -2.74 10.35 -1.05
C GLY A 8 -3.58 11.06 0.01
N LYS A 9 -2.96 11.41 1.14
CA LYS A 9 -3.61 12.28 2.13
C LYS A 9 -3.55 13.72 1.67
N ARG A 10 -4.69 14.40 1.66
CA ARG A 10 -4.77 15.81 1.29
C ARG A 10 -4.02 16.68 2.29
N LEU A 11 -3.36 17.72 1.81
CA LEU A 11 -2.65 18.66 2.69
C LEU A 11 -3.58 19.58 3.49
N ASP A 12 -4.80 19.81 3.01
CA ASP A 12 -5.74 20.74 3.63
C ASP A 12 -6.50 20.16 4.83
N ASN A 13 -6.81 18.86 4.82
CA ASN A 13 -7.60 18.23 5.89
C ASN A 13 -7.06 16.87 6.37
N GLY A 14 -6.01 16.31 5.74
CA GLY A 14 -5.44 15.01 6.12
C GLY A 14 -6.25 13.78 5.69
N GLU A 15 -7.40 13.97 5.04
CA GLU A 15 -8.25 12.88 4.55
C GLU A 15 -7.63 12.21 3.31
N TRP A 16 -7.90 10.93 3.11
CA TRP A 16 -7.49 10.23 1.91
C TRP A 16 -8.32 10.63 0.69
N VAL A 17 -7.65 10.90 -0.42
CA VAL A 17 -8.28 11.08 -1.73
C VAL A 17 -7.74 10.09 -2.73
N TYR A 18 -8.57 9.69 -3.69
CA TYR A 18 -8.28 8.63 -4.67
C TYR A 18 -8.64 9.10 -6.08
N GLY A 19 -7.74 8.90 -7.05
CA GLY A 19 -7.99 9.36 -8.41
C GLY A 19 -6.78 9.37 -9.30
N SER A 20 -6.76 10.32 -10.23
CA SER A 20 -5.68 10.52 -11.20
C SER A 20 -4.57 11.38 -10.58
N LEU A 21 -3.33 10.94 -10.68
CA LEU A 21 -2.17 11.72 -10.23
C LEU A 21 -1.79 12.77 -11.28
N ALA A 22 -1.53 13.99 -10.83
CA ALA A 22 -0.84 15.01 -11.61
C ALA A 22 0.28 15.65 -10.78
N GLU A 23 1.37 16.01 -11.44
CA GLU A 23 2.43 16.83 -10.88
C GLU A 23 2.40 18.20 -11.57
N THR A 24 2.45 19.28 -10.79
CA THR A 24 2.66 20.63 -11.32
C THR A 24 3.56 21.41 -10.38
N HIS A 25 4.61 22.03 -10.94
CA HIS A 25 5.59 22.82 -10.18
C HIS A 25 6.14 22.11 -8.93
N GLY A 26 6.41 20.80 -9.02
CA GLY A 26 6.94 19.99 -7.92
C GLY A 26 5.93 19.67 -6.81
N LYS A 27 4.64 19.96 -7.02
CA LYS A 27 3.54 19.61 -6.13
C LYS A 27 2.71 18.48 -6.75
N LEU A 28 2.19 17.60 -5.89
CA LEU A 28 1.40 16.46 -6.30
C LEU A 28 -0.08 16.70 -6.01
N PHE A 29 -0.92 16.37 -6.98
CA PHE A 29 -2.36 16.51 -6.89
C PHE A 29 -3.06 15.22 -7.28
N ILE A 30 -4.17 14.93 -6.61
CA ILE A 30 -5.10 13.88 -7.01
C ILE A 30 -6.38 14.52 -7.52
N GLY A 31 -6.71 14.19 -8.77
CA GLY A 31 -7.92 14.63 -9.46
C GLY A 31 -9.05 13.61 -9.32
N ILE A 32 -10.23 14.09 -8.93
CA ILE A 32 -11.48 13.31 -8.90
C ILE A 32 -12.41 13.82 -10.00
N PRO A 33 -12.97 12.96 -10.87
CA PRO A 33 -13.98 13.39 -11.84
C PRO A 33 -15.23 13.94 -11.14
N THR A 34 -15.64 15.17 -11.46
CA THR A 34 -16.83 15.80 -10.84
C THR A 34 -18.10 15.62 -11.66
N ALA A 35 -17.96 15.39 -12.96
CA ALA A 35 -19.08 15.12 -13.88
C ALA A 35 -18.62 14.13 -14.96
N PRO A 36 -18.66 12.81 -14.69
CA PRO A 36 -18.13 11.80 -15.61
C PRO A 36 -18.85 11.76 -16.96
N ASP A 37 -20.10 12.23 -17.03
CA ASP A 37 -20.91 12.28 -18.26
C ASP A 37 -20.78 13.62 -19.00
N ASN A 38 -20.00 14.58 -18.48
CA ASN A 38 -19.79 15.88 -19.12
C ASN A 38 -18.66 15.77 -20.17
N PRO A 39 -18.89 16.17 -21.43
CA PRO A 39 -17.85 16.17 -22.46
C PRO A 39 -16.68 17.11 -22.13
N VAL A 40 -16.90 18.10 -21.25
CA VAL A 40 -15.84 18.91 -20.65
C VAL A 40 -15.38 18.16 -19.41
N TYR A 41 -14.32 17.35 -19.56
CA TYR A 41 -13.72 16.57 -18.47
C TYR A 41 -13.26 17.49 -17.33
N MET A 42 -14.13 17.70 -16.34
CA MET A 42 -13.83 18.47 -15.15
C MET A 42 -13.33 17.55 -14.04
N MET A 43 -12.25 17.97 -13.38
CA MET A 43 -11.70 17.29 -12.21
C MET A 43 -11.61 18.27 -11.05
N ASP A 44 -11.95 17.80 -9.85
CA ASP A 44 -11.60 18.46 -8.61
C ASP A 44 -10.20 18.01 -8.20
N TRP A 45 -9.29 18.96 -8.04
CA TRP A 45 -7.88 18.69 -7.79
C TRP A 45 -7.53 19.01 -6.35
N HIS A 46 -7.01 18.02 -5.64
CA HIS A 46 -6.56 18.20 -4.26
C HIS A 46 -5.06 18.00 -4.16
N GLU A 47 -4.35 18.96 -3.58
CA GLU A 47 -2.92 18.83 -3.26
C GLU A 47 -2.75 17.77 -2.17
N VAL A 48 -1.83 16.83 -2.37
CA VAL A 48 -1.60 15.70 -1.46
C VAL A 48 -0.18 15.69 -0.92
N ASN A 49 -0.01 15.11 0.27
CA ASN A 49 1.30 14.89 0.86
C ASN A 49 2.08 13.83 0.06
N PRO A 50 3.23 14.19 -0.55
CA PRO A 50 4.05 13.25 -1.32
C PRO A 50 4.44 11.98 -0.56
N ALA A 51 4.67 12.09 0.75
CA ALA A 51 5.07 10.95 1.59
C ALA A 51 3.96 9.91 1.78
N THR A 52 2.73 10.22 1.39
CA THR A 52 1.57 9.32 1.48
C THR A 52 1.06 8.86 0.13
N LEU A 53 1.73 9.29 -0.95
CA LEU A 53 1.34 8.92 -2.30
C LEU A 53 1.54 7.41 -2.48
N GLY A 54 0.49 6.72 -2.90
CA GLY A 54 0.54 5.29 -3.23
C GLY A 54 -0.20 4.99 -4.52
N GLN A 55 0.43 4.19 -5.39
CA GLN A 55 -0.22 3.66 -6.58
C GLN A 55 -1.00 2.38 -6.25
N ILE A 56 -2.10 2.13 -6.96
CA ILE A 56 -2.79 0.83 -6.89
C ILE A 56 -1.85 -0.30 -7.34
N ALA A 57 -1.63 -1.26 -6.47
CA ALA A 57 -0.76 -2.41 -6.67
C ALA A 57 -1.54 -3.66 -7.11
N GLY A 58 -2.81 -3.76 -6.69
CA GLY A 58 -3.66 -4.92 -6.98
C GLY A 58 -5.08 -4.75 -6.46
N GLN A 59 -5.85 -5.84 -6.50
CA GLN A 59 -7.19 -5.90 -5.94
C GLN A 59 -7.43 -7.30 -5.37
N LEU A 60 -7.95 -7.36 -4.14
CA LEU A 60 -8.41 -8.58 -3.49
C LEU A 60 -9.92 -8.49 -3.34
N ASP A 61 -10.65 -9.39 -3.98
CA ASP A 61 -12.12 -9.36 -4.08
C ASP A 61 -12.65 -8.00 -4.57
N LYS A 62 -13.00 -7.12 -3.62
CA LYS A 62 -13.54 -5.76 -3.86
C LYS A 62 -12.72 -4.66 -3.18
N THR A 63 -11.59 -5.02 -2.58
CA THR A 63 -10.68 -4.12 -1.88
C THR A 63 -9.47 -3.84 -2.77
N ASP A 64 -9.32 -2.59 -3.19
CA ASP A 64 -8.12 -2.14 -3.88
C ASP A 64 -6.93 -2.19 -2.90
N ILE A 65 -5.79 -2.67 -3.37
CA ILE A 65 -4.51 -2.67 -2.63
C ILE A 65 -3.65 -1.56 -3.22
N TYR A 66 -3.08 -0.73 -2.36
CA TYR A 66 -2.17 0.34 -2.74
C TYR A 66 -0.80 0.12 -2.11
N GLU A 67 0.21 0.76 -2.69
CA GLU A 67 1.49 0.93 -2.02
C GLU A 67 1.32 1.53 -0.61
N GLY A 68 2.10 1.01 0.32
CA GLY A 68 2.02 1.31 1.75
C GLY A 68 0.91 0.57 2.51
N ASP A 69 0.06 -0.23 1.85
CA ASP A 69 -0.86 -1.13 2.56
C ASP A 69 -0.11 -2.24 3.28
N ILE A 70 -0.66 -2.66 4.41
CA ILE A 70 -0.16 -3.77 5.22
C ILE A 70 -1.11 -4.95 5.01
N LEU A 71 -0.58 -6.06 4.49
CA LEU A 71 -1.31 -7.29 4.26
C LEU A 71 -1.01 -8.32 5.35
N ILE A 72 -2.01 -9.14 5.66
CA ILE A 72 -1.87 -10.31 6.53
C ILE A 72 -2.54 -11.53 5.89
N GLU A 73 -1.93 -12.70 6.05
CA GLU A 73 -2.51 -13.98 5.68
C GLU A 73 -2.95 -14.73 6.96
N PRO A 74 -4.25 -14.78 7.27
CA PRO A 74 -4.76 -15.37 8.51
C PRO A 74 -4.60 -16.90 8.61
N THR A 75 -4.31 -17.59 7.51
CA THR A 75 -4.15 -19.06 7.50
C THR A 75 -2.74 -19.54 7.80
N VAL A 76 -1.76 -18.64 7.88
CA VAL A 76 -0.37 -18.94 8.25
C VAL A 76 0.07 -18.07 9.44
N ALA A 77 1.34 -18.17 9.85
CA ALA A 77 1.92 -17.25 10.82
C ALA A 77 1.62 -15.81 10.38
N THR A 78 0.81 -15.10 11.15
CA THR A 78 0.24 -13.79 10.79
C THR A 78 1.31 -12.71 10.87
N ILE A 79 2.22 -12.71 9.89
CA ILE A 79 3.27 -11.71 9.71
C ILE A 79 2.65 -10.55 8.91
N PRO A 80 2.68 -9.31 9.41
CA PRO A 80 2.26 -8.15 8.66
C PRO A 80 3.30 -7.78 7.61
N LEU A 81 2.85 -7.64 6.37
CA LEU A 81 3.70 -7.41 5.20
C LEU A 81 3.31 -6.11 4.52
N GLU A 82 4.26 -5.19 4.35
CA GLU A 82 4.01 -3.93 3.64
C GLU A 82 4.10 -4.12 2.12
N VAL A 83 3.20 -3.51 1.36
CA VAL A 83 3.27 -3.46 -0.11
C VAL A 83 4.18 -2.31 -0.54
N ARG A 84 5.22 -2.61 -1.33
CA ARG A 84 6.12 -1.58 -1.89
C ARG A 84 6.57 -1.92 -3.30
N TYR A 85 6.83 -0.90 -4.12
CA TYR A 85 7.47 -1.13 -5.41
C TYR A 85 8.93 -1.57 -5.25
N ASN A 86 9.30 -2.67 -5.91
CA ASN A 86 10.66 -3.16 -5.99
C ASN A 86 11.23 -2.86 -7.39
N GLU A 87 12.19 -1.95 -7.46
CA GLU A 87 12.81 -1.52 -8.74
C GLU A 87 13.58 -2.65 -9.43
N GLU A 88 14.22 -3.55 -8.68
CA GLU A 88 14.96 -4.68 -9.26
C GLU A 88 14.03 -5.71 -9.92
N GLN A 89 12.83 -5.88 -9.35
CA GLN A 89 11.82 -6.79 -9.88
C GLN A 89 10.83 -6.11 -10.84
N CYS A 90 10.91 -4.78 -10.97
CA CYS A 90 9.96 -3.96 -11.71
C CYS A 90 8.48 -4.25 -11.33
N ALA A 91 8.22 -4.57 -10.06
CA ALA A 91 6.92 -5.04 -9.58
C ALA A 91 6.65 -4.59 -8.14
N PHE A 92 5.36 -4.52 -7.76
CA PHE A 92 5.01 -4.44 -6.34
C PHE A 92 5.34 -5.77 -5.68
N CYS A 93 6.00 -5.72 -4.54
CA CYS A 93 6.41 -6.86 -3.72
C CYS A 93 6.00 -6.62 -2.26
N LEU A 94 6.16 -7.66 -1.45
CA LEU A 94 5.92 -7.60 -0.01
C LEU A 94 7.23 -7.38 0.74
N ILE A 95 7.18 -6.50 1.73
CA ILE A 95 8.28 -6.23 2.67
C ILE A 95 7.93 -6.84 4.01
N GLU A 96 8.87 -7.62 4.54
CA GLU A 96 8.81 -8.17 5.88
C GLU A 96 9.65 -7.33 6.85
N HIS A 97 9.02 -6.77 7.89
CA HIS A 97 9.67 -5.88 8.86
C HIS A 97 10.22 -6.60 10.11
N THR A 98 10.43 -7.91 10.01
CA THR A 98 10.70 -8.79 11.18
C THR A 98 12.19 -8.97 11.48
N HIS A 99 13.06 -8.65 10.52
CA HIS A 99 14.49 -8.93 10.62
C HIS A 99 15.23 -7.88 11.45
N THR A 100 16.25 -8.32 12.21
CA THR A 100 17.09 -7.46 13.05
C THR A 100 17.97 -6.51 12.25
N GLU A 101 18.25 -6.85 11.00
CA GLU A 101 19.11 -6.11 10.08
C GLU A 101 18.34 -5.04 9.28
N GLY A 102 17.02 -4.97 9.45
CA GLY A 102 16.13 -4.05 8.75
C GLY A 102 15.03 -4.78 7.97
N PRO A 103 14.12 -4.05 7.32
CA PRO A 103 13.06 -4.66 6.52
C PRO A 103 13.63 -5.46 5.35
N LEU A 104 13.13 -6.67 5.14
CA LEU A 104 13.51 -7.52 4.02
C LEU A 104 12.51 -7.30 2.87
N LEU A 105 12.99 -6.71 1.78
CA LEU A 105 12.20 -6.55 0.56
C LEU A 105 12.14 -7.87 -0.20
N GLY A 106 10.94 -8.43 -0.34
CA GLY A 106 10.71 -9.65 -1.10
C GLY A 106 10.98 -9.45 -2.60
N THR A 107 11.34 -10.55 -3.27
CA THR A 107 11.59 -10.59 -4.71
C THR A 107 10.43 -11.19 -5.51
N CYS A 108 9.42 -11.73 -4.84
CA CYS A 108 8.24 -12.30 -5.48
C CYS A 108 7.21 -11.19 -5.78
N PRO A 109 6.72 -11.06 -7.04
CA PRO A 109 5.67 -10.11 -7.37
C PRO A 109 4.40 -10.35 -6.55
N LEU A 110 3.72 -9.26 -6.17
CA LEU A 110 2.51 -9.29 -5.34
C LEU A 110 1.45 -10.21 -5.94
N GLY A 111 1.24 -10.17 -7.26
CA GLY A 111 0.27 -11.03 -7.92
C GLY A 111 0.53 -12.53 -7.75
N ASP A 112 1.80 -12.95 -7.67
CA ASP A 112 2.16 -14.33 -7.34
C ASP A 112 1.91 -14.64 -5.87
N MET A 113 2.26 -13.72 -4.96
CA MET A 113 1.98 -13.88 -3.53
C MET A 113 0.48 -14.05 -3.26
N LEU A 114 -0.38 -13.23 -3.87
CA LEU A 114 -1.83 -13.31 -3.71
C LEU A 114 -2.42 -14.63 -4.26
N ARG A 115 -1.79 -15.26 -5.25
CA ARG A 115 -2.19 -16.60 -5.75
C ARG A 115 -1.85 -17.71 -4.76
N HIS A 116 -0.69 -17.61 -4.10
CA HIS A 116 -0.24 -18.61 -3.14
C HIS A 116 -0.93 -18.46 -1.77
N TYR A 117 -1.35 -17.24 -1.43
CA TYR A 117 -1.98 -16.87 -0.17
C TYR A 117 -3.36 -16.26 -0.42
N PRO A 118 -4.37 -17.08 -0.76
CA PRO A 118 -5.66 -16.60 -1.26
C PRO A 118 -6.56 -15.97 -0.18
N PHE A 119 -6.23 -16.09 1.11
CA PHE A 119 -6.99 -15.48 2.20
C PHE A 119 -6.33 -14.21 2.73
N MET A 120 -5.25 -13.77 2.07
CA MET A 120 -4.56 -12.53 2.38
C MET A 120 -5.55 -11.37 2.29
N LYS A 121 -5.42 -10.41 3.22
CA LYS A 121 -6.30 -9.25 3.32
C LYS A 121 -5.53 -8.02 3.79
N VAL A 122 -6.06 -6.85 3.44
CA VAL A 122 -5.55 -5.56 3.94
C VAL A 122 -5.91 -5.41 5.42
N ALA A 123 -4.91 -5.20 6.27
CA ALA A 123 -5.05 -5.00 7.71
C ALA A 123 -5.00 -3.52 8.13
N GLY A 124 -4.42 -2.67 7.28
CA GLY A 124 -4.19 -1.25 7.52
C GLY A 124 -3.18 -0.71 6.52
N ASN A 125 -2.61 0.46 6.80
CA ASN A 125 -1.51 1.03 6.01
C ASN A 125 -0.46 1.68 6.92
N ILE A 126 0.74 1.91 6.40
CA ILE A 126 1.87 2.46 7.17
C ILE A 126 1.66 3.89 7.68
N HIS A 127 0.68 4.64 7.14
CA HIS A 127 0.43 6.04 7.51
C HIS A 127 -0.66 6.20 8.59
N ASP A 128 -1.68 5.34 8.58
CA ASP A 128 -2.76 5.34 9.58
C ASP A 128 -2.54 4.32 10.69
N ASN A 129 -1.87 3.21 10.37
CA ASN A 129 -1.68 2.07 11.26
C ASN A 129 -0.21 1.63 11.38
N PRO A 130 0.76 2.56 11.57
CA PRO A 130 2.17 2.18 11.73
C PRO A 130 2.41 1.23 12.91
N GLU A 131 1.52 1.25 13.90
CA GLU A 131 1.58 0.39 15.08
C GLU A 131 1.39 -1.10 14.79
N ILE A 132 0.78 -1.49 13.66
CA ILE A 132 0.62 -2.90 13.29
C ILE A 132 2.01 -3.56 13.14
N LEU A 133 2.92 -2.90 12.43
CA LEU A 133 4.28 -3.40 12.24
C LEU A 133 5.07 -3.35 13.55
N SER A 134 5.01 -2.24 14.29
CA SER A 134 5.83 -2.08 15.49
C SER A 134 5.40 -2.98 16.65
N LYS A 135 4.10 -3.18 16.86
CA LYS A 135 3.57 -4.12 17.89
C LYS A 135 3.98 -5.55 17.57
N TRP A 136 3.83 -5.98 16.31
CA TRP A 136 4.22 -7.32 15.92
C TRP A 136 5.71 -7.59 16.21
N VAL A 137 6.58 -6.63 15.88
CA VAL A 137 8.02 -6.75 16.16
C VAL A 137 8.30 -6.82 17.66
N GLN A 138 7.63 -6.01 18.48
CA GLN A 138 7.78 -6.03 19.93
C GLN A 138 7.34 -7.37 20.55
N GLU A 139 6.20 -7.91 20.12
CA GLU A 139 5.63 -9.16 20.63
C GLU A 139 6.44 -10.40 20.25
N ASN A 140 7.12 -10.38 19.10
CA ASN A 140 7.83 -11.55 18.56
C ASN A 140 9.36 -11.48 18.72
N ARG A 141 9.95 -10.33 19.09
CA ARG A 141 11.39 -10.22 19.44
C ARG A 141 11.80 -11.04 20.67
N ASN A 142 10.87 -11.32 21.58
CA ASN A 142 11.14 -11.97 22.86
C ASN A 142 10.77 -13.46 22.89
N LYS A 143 10.26 -14.02 21.79
CA LYS A 143 9.98 -15.46 21.74
C LYS A 143 11.30 -16.21 21.53
N PRO A 144 11.64 -17.20 22.38
CA PRO A 144 12.81 -18.02 22.15
C PRO A 144 12.68 -18.63 20.74
N LYS A 145 13.70 -18.45 19.91
CA LYS A 145 13.80 -19.17 18.64
C LYS A 145 13.96 -20.63 19.00
N ASP A 146 12.87 -21.38 18.99
CA ASP A 146 12.94 -22.84 19.04
C ASP A 146 13.77 -23.28 17.84
N LYS A 147 14.99 -23.75 18.15
CA LYS A 147 15.86 -24.40 17.18
C LYS A 147 15.24 -25.77 16.92
N SER A 148 14.44 -25.88 15.86
CA SER A 148 14.12 -27.15 15.22
C SER A 148 15.23 -27.53 14.24
#